data_AF-A0A351IYN9-F1
#
_entry.id   AF-A0A351IYN9-F1
#
_cell.length_a   1.000
_cell.length_b   1.000
_cell.length_c   1.000
_cell.angle_alpha   90.00
_cell.angle_beta   90.00
_cell.angle_gamma   90.00
#
_symmetry.space_group_name_H-M   'P 1'
#
loop_
_entity.id
_entity.type
_entity.pdbx_description
1 polymer ?
#
loop_
_entity_poly.entity_id
_entity_poly.type
_entity_poly.pdbx_seq_one_letter_code
_entity_poly.pdbx_strand_id
1 'polypeptide(L)'
;VLAPASIQEVADLTMEAFDLADIYRMPVMILADGALGQMMEPVNFESRPSRQIPEKTWAAGGHGDKRKNNIINSLYIQPDELENMVVERFKRYAEIAEKEVKHEEYLTDDADIVLVSYGITARISKSAVNMA
;
A
#
# COMPACT_ATOMS: atom_id res chain seq x y z
N VAL A 1 -2.24 3.47 0.17
CA VAL A 1 -3.34 2.80 -0.59
C VAL A 1 -2.70 2.16 -1.79
N LEU A 2 -3.06 0.93 -2.12
CA LEU A 2 -2.63 0.23 -3.34
C LEU A 2 -3.83 0.09 -4.27
N ALA A 3 -3.67 0.45 -5.53
CA ALA A 3 -4.77 0.54 -6.50
C ALA A 3 -4.41 -0.26 -7.75
N PRO A 4 -4.72 -1.57 -7.79
CA PRO A 4 -4.39 -2.42 -8.93
C PRO A 4 -5.24 -2.08 -10.16
N ALA A 5 -4.67 -2.18 -11.35
CA ALA A 5 -5.37 -2.09 -12.64
C ALA A 5 -5.52 -3.44 -13.36
N SER A 6 -4.95 -4.52 -12.81
CA SER A 6 -5.01 -5.87 -13.38
C SER A 6 -5.09 -6.98 -12.33
N ILE A 7 -5.49 -8.19 -12.74
CA ILE A 7 -5.53 -9.34 -11.81
C ILE A 7 -4.12 -9.74 -11.36
N GLN A 8 -3.13 -9.59 -12.24
CA GLN A 8 -1.71 -9.76 -11.88
C GLN A 8 -1.31 -8.76 -10.78
N GLU A 9 -1.60 -7.47 -10.95
CA GLU A 9 -1.34 -6.46 -9.92
C GLU A 9 -2.13 -6.71 -8.63
N VAL A 10 -3.37 -7.20 -8.71
CA VAL A 10 -4.13 -7.58 -7.51
C VAL A 10 -3.34 -8.62 -6.72
N ALA A 11 -2.80 -9.66 -7.37
CA ALA A 11 -2.00 -10.67 -6.70
C ALA A 11 -0.71 -10.06 -6.11
N ASP A 12 0.04 -9.29 -6.89
CA ASP A 12 1.33 -8.73 -6.49
C ASP A 12 1.20 -7.71 -5.36
N LEU A 13 0.28 -6.75 -5.51
CA LEU A 13 0.01 -5.70 -4.53
C LEU A 13 -0.61 -6.27 -3.25
N THR A 14 -1.34 -7.39 -3.31
CA THR A 14 -1.84 -8.07 -2.11
C THR A 14 -0.69 -8.57 -1.26
N MET A 15 0.30 -9.22 -1.88
CA MET A 15 1.46 -9.66 -1.13
C MET A 15 2.28 -8.47 -0.61
N GLU A 16 2.44 -7.41 -1.42
CA GLU A 16 3.15 -6.19 -1.03
C GLU A 16 2.46 -5.47 0.13
N ALA A 17 1.13 -5.52 0.21
CA ALA A 17 0.37 -4.92 1.30
C ALA A 17 0.78 -5.47 2.68
N PHE A 18 1.10 -6.76 2.77
CA PHE A 18 1.59 -7.35 4.03
C PHE A 18 2.96 -6.81 4.42
N ASP A 19 3.88 -6.72 3.45
CA ASP A 19 5.23 -6.21 3.72
C ASP A 19 5.17 -4.74 4.16
N LEU A 20 4.39 -3.91 3.45
CA LEU A 20 4.21 -2.50 3.79
C LEU A 20 3.53 -2.32 5.14
N ALA A 21 2.54 -3.16 5.46
CA ALA A 21 1.88 -3.13 6.76
C ALA A 21 2.86 -3.43 7.90
N ASP A 22 3.78 -4.37 7.70
CA ASP A 22 4.80 -4.71 8.71
C ASP A 22 5.92 -3.66 8.78
N ILE A 23 6.40 -3.14 7.64
CA ILE A 23 7.46 -2.11 7.56
C ILE A 23 6.99 -0.81 8.23
N TYR A 24 5.83 -0.31 7.86
CA TYR A 24 5.33 0.98 8.34
C TYR A 24 4.42 0.86 9.56
N ARG A 25 4.04 -0.35 9.97
CA ARG A 25 3.10 -0.56 11.08
C ARG A 25 1.82 0.27 10.91
N MET A 26 1.28 0.23 9.69
CA MET A 26 0.11 1.01 9.26
C MET A 26 -0.84 0.13 8.45
N PRO A 27 -2.16 0.39 8.52
CA PRO A 27 -3.12 -0.35 7.71
C PRO A 27 -2.90 -0.04 6.23
N VAL A 28 -2.83 -1.09 5.42
CA VAL A 28 -2.80 -0.99 3.97
C VAL A 28 -4.19 -1.30 3.43
N MET A 29 -4.69 -0.41 2.57
CA MET A 29 -5.94 -0.61 1.85
C MET A 29 -5.63 -0.95 0.39
N ILE A 30 -6.23 -2.03 -0.11
CA ILE A 30 -6.23 -2.39 -1.52
C ILE A 30 -7.58 -1.93 -2.09
N LEU A 31 -7.52 -0.99 -3.03
CA LEU A 31 -8.68 -0.36 -3.65
C LEU A 31 -8.85 -0.92 -5.08
N ALA A 32 -9.42 -2.11 -5.16
CA ALA A 32 -9.86 -2.71 -6.42
C ALA A 32 -11.32 -2.35 -6.72
N ASP A 33 -11.73 -2.48 -7.98
CA ASP A 33 -13.11 -2.26 -8.41
C ASP A 33 -13.88 -3.59 -8.62
N GLY A 34 -15.21 -3.47 -8.71
CA GLY A 34 -16.08 -4.63 -8.89
C GLY A 34 -15.91 -5.36 -10.22
N ALA A 35 -15.43 -4.69 -11.27
CA ALA A 35 -15.16 -5.34 -12.55
C ALA A 35 -13.91 -6.22 -12.44
N LEU A 36 -12.81 -5.69 -11.90
CA LEU A 36 -11.61 -6.46 -11.58
C LEU A 36 -11.94 -7.65 -10.66
N GLY A 37 -12.81 -7.47 -9.66
CA GLY A 37 -13.23 -8.56 -8.77
C GLY A 37 -13.99 -9.72 -9.44
N GLN A 38 -14.45 -9.57 -10.68
CA GLN A 38 -15.16 -10.59 -11.45
C GLN A 38 -14.34 -11.12 -12.65
N MET A 39 -13.20 -10.50 -12.96
CA MET A 39 -12.37 -10.88 -14.10
C MET A 39 -11.52 -12.11 -13.79
N MET A 40 -11.29 -12.93 -14.82
CA MET A 40 -10.43 -14.11 -14.77
C MET A 40 -9.30 -13.93 -15.78
N GLU A 41 -8.07 -13.81 -15.29
CA GLU A 41 -6.87 -13.68 -16.10
C GLU A 41 -5.82 -14.68 -15.60
N PRO A 42 -4.94 -15.19 -16.47
CA PRO A 42 -3.79 -15.97 -16.02
C PRO A 42 -2.89 -15.09 -15.14
N VAL A 43 -2.49 -15.62 -13.99
CA VAL A 43 -1.61 -14.94 -13.03
C VAL A 43 -0.35 -15.76 -12.85
N ASN A 44 0.79 -15.08 -12.84
CA ASN A 44 2.06 -15.66 -12.42
C ASN A 44 2.30 -15.33 -10.94
N PHE A 45 2.48 -16.37 -10.12
CA PHE A 45 2.81 -16.26 -8.69
C PHE A 45 4.29 -16.50 -8.40
N GLU A 46 5.16 -16.36 -9.40
CA GLU A 46 6.61 -16.45 -9.24
C GLU A 46 7.11 -15.58 -8.08
N SER A 47 8.19 -16.04 -7.44
CA SER A 47 8.65 -15.43 -6.18
C SER A 47 9.11 -14.00 -6.40
N ARG A 48 8.35 -13.05 -5.86
CA ARG A 48 8.81 -11.67 -5.69
C ARG A 48 10.00 -11.63 -4.71
N PRO A 49 10.97 -10.72 -4.90
CA PRO A 49 12.03 -10.50 -3.93
C PRO A 49 11.41 -10.10 -2.59
N SER A 50 11.76 -10.82 -1.53
CA SER A 50 11.32 -10.53 -0.18
C SER A 50 11.85 -9.17 0.27
N ARG A 51 10.97 -8.30 0.78
CA ARG A 51 11.40 -7.08 1.46
C ARG A 51 11.97 -7.44 2.83
N GLN A 52 12.95 -6.67 3.30
CA GLN A 52 13.45 -6.85 4.66
C GLN A 52 12.39 -6.39 5.66
N ILE A 53 11.79 -7.35 6.36
CA ILE A 53 10.74 -7.08 7.36
C ILE A 53 11.40 -6.81 8.72
N PRO A 54 11.13 -5.66 9.36
CA PRO A 54 11.62 -5.37 10.71
C PRO A 54 11.09 -6.38 11.73
N GLU A 55 11.87 -6.65 12.78
CA GLU A 55 11.39 -7.47 13.89
C GLU A 55 10.15 -6.82 14.54
N LYS A 56 9.12 -7.63 14.81
CA LYS A 56 7.85 -7.17 15.40
C LYS A 56 7.96 -6.96 16.92
N THR A 57 8.89 -6.11 17.34
CA THR A 57 9.17 -5.77 18.74
C THR A 57 7.94 -5.24 19.49
N TRP A 58 6.96 -4.72 18.75
CA TRP A 58 5.71 -4.17 19.24
C TRP A 58 4.58 -5.20 19.46
N ALA A 59 4.74 -6.45 19.00
CA ALA A 59 3.67 -7.43 19.04
C ALA A 59 3.23 -7.71 20.49
N ALA A 60 1.92 -7.70 20.74
CA ALA A 60 1.32 -8.00 22.05
C ALA A 60 1.19 -9.53 22.29
N GLY A 61 2.23 -10.28 21.96
CA GLY A 61 2.30 -11.74 22.17
C GLY A 61 2.86 -12.11 23.55
N GLY A 62 2.63 -13.36 23.96
CA GLY A 62 3.18 -13.92 25.20
C GLY A 62 4.71 -14.01 25.15
N HIS A 63 5.37 -13.51 26.20
CA HIS A 63 6.84 -13.47 26.27
C HIS A 63 7.42 -14.03 27.57
N GLY A 64 6.59 -14.59 28.46
CA GLY A 64 7.03 -15.20 29.72
C GLY A 64 7.96 -14.30 30.54
N ASP A 65 7.55 -13.04 30.74
CA ASP A 65 8.29 -12.02 31.51
C ASP A 65 9.69 -11.65 30.99
N LYS A 66 10.06 -12.07 29.77
CA LYS A 66 11.36 -11.73 29.15
C LYS A 66 11.53 -10.27 28.71
N ARG A 67 10.45 -9.49 28.63
CA ARG A 67 10.46 -8.05 28.27
C ARG A 67 9.32 -7.32 28.97
N LYS A 68 9.31 -5.99 28.91
CA LYS A 68 8.15 -5.18 29.32
C LYS A 68 6.94 -5.49 28.42
N ASN A 69 5.73 -5.43 28.97
CA ASN A 69 4.49 -5.60 28.23
C ASN A 69 4.33 -4.52 27.16
N ASN A 70 4.04 -4.94 25.93
CA ASN A 70 3.63 -4.04 24.86
C ASN A 70 2.16 -3.66 25.03
N ILE A 71 1.87 -2.36 25.06
CA ILE A 71 0.52 -1.83 25.12
C ILE A 71 0.22 -1.19 23.77
N ILE A 72 -0.82 -1.66 23.09
CA ILE A 72 -1.28 -1.10 21.82
C ILE A 72 -2.51 -0.24 22.13
N ASN A 73 -2.38 1.07 21.97
CA ASN A 73 -3.46 2.01 22.22
C ASN A 73 -3.50 3.06 21.11
N SER A 74 -4.70 3.50 20.76
CA SER A 74 -4.95 4.56 19.78
C SER A 74 -5.29 5.91 20.43
N LEU A 75 -5.61 5.92 21.74
CA LEU A 75 -6.06 7.11 22.45
C LEU A 75 -5.34 7.27 23.79
N TYR A 76 -4.66 8.41 23.96
CA TYR A 76 -4.04 8.82 25.22
C TYR A 76 -4.86 9.96 25.82
N ILE A 77 -5.10 9.90 27.13
CA ILE A 77 -5.89 10.92 27.84
C ILE A 77 -5.08 12.22 27.99
N GLN A 78 -3.76 12.11 28.11
CA GLN A 78 -2.87 13.26 28.16
C GLN A 78 -2.77 13.90 26.76
N PRO A 79 -3.17 15.18 26.59
CA PRO A 79 -3.19 15.81 25.27
C PRO A 79 -1.84 15.82 24.57
N ASP A 80 -0.77 16.18 25.30
CA ASP A 80 0.58 16.28 24.73
C ASP A 80 1.10 14.92 24.23
N GLU A 81 0.79 13.83 24.95
CA GLU A 81 1.16 12.48 24.51
C GLU A 81 0.40 12.07 23.24
N LEU A 82 -0.90 12.38 23.18
CA LEU A 82 -1.73 12.09 22.01
C LEU A 82 -1.27 12.89 20.78
N GLU A 83 -0.98 14.19 20.95
CA GLU A 83 -0.51 15.07 19.89
C GLU A 83 0.82 14.56 19.31
N ASN A 84 1.80 14.27 20.18
CA ASN A 84 3.09 13.74 19.74
C ASN A 84 2.92 12.44 18.94
N MET A 85 2.04 11.52 19.38
CA MET A 85 1.76 10.29 18.63
C MET A 85 1.12 10.59 17.25
N VAL A 86 0.22 11.56 17.17
CA VAL A 86 -0.41 11.95 15.90
C VAL A 86 0.62 12.56 14.95
N VAL A 87 1.50 13.43 15.44
CA VAL A 87 2.59 14.02 14.64
C VAL A 87 3.51 12.93 14.08
N GLU A 88 3.95 11.97 14.91
CA GLU A 88 4.77 10.83 14.47
C GLU A 88 4.04 9.97 13.42
N ARG A 89 2.72 9.80 13.54
CA ARG A 89 1.92 9.10 12.53
C ARG A 89 1.93 9.84 11.19
N PHE A 90 1.76 11.17 11.19
CA PHE A 90 1.80 11.97 9.97
C PHE A 90 3.18 12.01 9.32
N LYS A 91 4.27 12.01 10.10
CA LYS A 91 5.64 11.84 9.56
C LYS A 91 5.77 10.52 8.79
N ARG A 92 5.19 9.44 9.32
CA ARG A 92 5.18 8.14 8.63
C ARG A 92 4.35 8.15 7.36
N TYR A 93 3.20 8.82 7.35
CA TYR A 93 2.44 9.03 6.10
C TYR A 93 3.27 9.78 5.04
N ALA A 94 4.02 10.82 5.44
CA ALA A 94 4.89 11.56 4.52
C ALA A 94 6.01 10.67 3.97
N GLU A 95 6.66 9.86 4.82
CA GLU A 95 7.66 8.88 4.38
C GLU A 95 7.09 7.87 3.38
N ILE A 96 5.89 7.34 3.63
CA ILE A 96 5.22 6.41 2.71
C ILE A 96 4.90 7.11 1.38
N ALA A 97 4.45 8.36 1.41
CA ALA A 97 4.16 9.12 0.20
C ALA A 97 5.43 9.41 -0.63
N GLU A 98 6.59 9.53 0.00
CA GLU A 98 7.86 9.69 -0.71
C GLU A 98 8.37 8.36 -1.28
N LYS A 99 8.28 7.27 -0.52
CA LYS A 99 8.96 6.01 -0.84
C LYS A 99 8.12 4.98 -1.60
N GLU A 100 6.81 5.00 -1.43
CA GLU A 100 5.93 3.92 -1.90
C GLU A 100 4.95 4.36 -2.98
N VAL A 101 5.07 5.59 -3.50
CA VAL A 101 4.32 6.01 -4.67
C VAL A 101 4.70 5.13 -5.86
N LYS A 102 3.67 4.63 -6.53
CA LYS A 102 3.78 3.84 -7.76
C LYS A 102 2.87 4.44 -8.80
N HIS A 103 3.40 4.59 -9.99
CA HIS A 103 2.65 4.95 -11.18
C HIS A 103 3.28 4.24 -12.37
N GLU A 104 2.48 4.07 -13.42
CA GLU A 104 2.97 3.67 -14.72
C GLU A 104 2.73 4.85 -15.66
N GLU A 105 3.79 5.23 -16.37
CA GLU A 105 3.69 6.19 -17.47
C GLU A 105 3.55 5.44 -18.79
N TYR A 106 2.66 5.91 -19.65
CA TYR A 106 2.36 5.29 -20.93
C TYR A 106 2.12 6.36 -21.99
N LEU A 107 3.03 6.44 -22.98
CA LEU A 107 3.00 7.42 -24.06
C LEU A 107 2.88 8.88 -23.56
N THR A 108 3.72 9.24 -22.58
CA THR A 108 3.68 10.55 -21.90
C THR A 108 4.79 11.54 -22.30
N ASP A 109 5.82 11.09 -23.02
CA ASP A 109 7.06 11.87 -23.24
C ASP A 109 6.84 13.22 -23.97
N ASP A 110 5.90 13.27 -24.91
CA ASP A 110 5.56 14.44 -25.73
C ASP A 110 4.07 14.81 -25.66
N ALA A 111 3.36 14.30 -24.66
CA ALA A 111 1.92 14.45 -24.55
C ALA A 111 1.50 15.88 -24.14
N ASP A 112 0.66 16.52 -24.96
CA ASP A 112 -0.02 17.78 -24.60
C ASP A 112 -1.12 17.57 -23.53
N ILE A 113 -1.69 16.37 -23.47
CA ILE A 113 -2.76 15.97 -22.55
C ILE A 113 -2.42 14.61 -21.95
N VAL A 114 -2.45 14.52 -20.62
CA VAL A 114 -2.24 13.27 -19.88
C VAL A 114 -3.54 12.84 -19.19
N LEU A 115 -3.90 11.57 -19.34
CA LEU A 115 -5.01 10.95 -18.61
C LEU A 115 -4.47 10.24 -17.36
N VAL A 116 -5.00 10.61 -16.18
CA VAL A 116 -4.67 9.95 -14.91
C VAL A 116 -5.85 9.10 -14.46
N SER A 117 -5.62 7.80 -14.27
CA SER A 117 -6.67 6.84 -13.90
C SER A 117 -6.07 5.64 -13.15
N TYR A 118 -6.93 4.89 -12.45
CA TYR A 118 -6.56 3.66 -11.73
C TYR A 118 -7.67 2.61 -11.87
N GLY A 119 -7.41 1.36 -11.47
CA GLY A 119 -8.40 0.29 -11.61
C GLY A 119 -8.68 -0.05 -13.07
N ILE A 120 -9.89 -0.54 -13.35
CA ILE A 120 -10.34 -0.88 -14.70
C ILE A 120 -10.28 0.32 -15.66
N THR A 121 -10.48 1.53 -15.15
CA THR A 121 -10.45 2.75 -15.97
C THR A 121 -9.07 3.06 -16.54
N ALA A 122 -7.99 2.56 -15.92
CA ALA A 122 -6.64 2.65 -16.48
C ALA A 122 -6.50 1.87 -17.79
N ARG A 123 -7.13 0.69 -17.89
CA ARG A 123 -7.15 -0.08 -19.14
C ARG A 123 -7.89 0.63 -20.25
N ILE A 124 -9.06 1.19 -19.93
CA ILE A 124 -9.88 1.96 -20.88
C ILE A 124 -9.10 3.20 -21.35
N SER A 125 -8.43 3.89 -20.44
CA SER A 125 -7.62 5.06 -20.76
C SER A 125 -6.47 4.70 -21.71
N LYS A 126 -5.73 3.61 -21.46
CA LYS A 126 -4.68 3.14 -22.39
C LYS A 126 -5.24 2.82 -23.78
N SER A 127 -6.40 2.17 -23.87
CA SER A 127 -7.05 1.92 -25.15
C SER A 127 -7.42 3.21 -25.88
N ALA A 128 -7.91 4.23 -25.16
CA ALA A 128 -8.24 5.52 -25.75
C ALA A 128 -6.99 6.28 -26.24
N VAL A 129 -5.90 6.26 -25.46
CA VAL A 129 -4.62 6.87 -25.87
C VAL A 129 -4.09 6.23 -27.16
N ASN A 130 -4.19 4.90 -27.29
CA ASN A 130 -3.74 4.20 -28.50
C ASN A 130 -4.58 4.50 -29.76
N MET A 131 -5.76 5.10 -29.60
CA MET A 131 -6.64 5.47 -30.72
C MET A 131 -6.50 6.95 -31.13
N ALA A 132 -5.84 7.76 -30.31
CA ALA A 132 -5.62 9.19 -30.55
C ALA A 132 -4.43 9.39 -31.49
#